data_AF-C1HA59-F1
#
_entry.id   AF-C1HA59-F1
#
_cell.length_a   1.000
_cell.length_b   1.000
_cell.length_c   1.000
_cell.angle_alpha   90.00
_cell.angle_beta   90.00
_cell.angle_gamma   90.00
#
_symmetry.space_group_name_H-M   'P 1'
#
loop_
_entity.id
_entity.type
_entity.pdbx_description
1 polymer ?
#
loop_
_entity_poly.entity_id
_entity_poly.type
_entity_poly.pdbx_seq_one_letter_code
_entity_poly.pdbx_strand_id
1 'polypeptide(L)'
;MCISAAHFQPVSFSRLRKLSPTRKLIAFVAALYLFYSIVNFFLARSVTSVLSPLSTLDEIDGLELVVASTKNDNTSWLYEYLPEFKKNIYVTDNPRAKLTVPKNKGREAMVYLTYIIDHYDHLPKHLIFIHPERYQWHNDDPLFDNVPLLQNFQVSFLAKQGYLNLRCVWLVGCPEEIRPLIDAHINLGKLHTGAIYQDSFEELFPGTPVPQKVGVSCCAQFGVTREQILKRPKEEYEHFRQWLLNTSLPDELSGRVFEYSWHVIFGRKAVYCPSARDCYCKQYGLCNLRCRNVGTCEKRYIFPPFIRLPKEWPNSDWYGRPLHDEFPFWLPLPEGVEDRKDADNVYWKHWDNFDHWGWDG
;
A
#
# COMPACT_ATOMS: atom_id res chain seq x y z
N MET A 1 38.14 -17.72 -9.88
CA MET A 1 39.17 -17.94 -10.91
C MET A 1 39.65 -16.58 -11.39
N CYS A 2 40.86 -16.17 -11.00
CA CYS A 2 41.51 -14.98 -11.52
C CYS A 2 41.72 -15.19 -13.03
N ILE A 3 40.96 -14.48 -13.85
CA ILE A 3 41.21 -14.42 -15.28
C ILE A 3 42.54 -13.69 -15.43
N SER A 4 43.57 -14.49 -15.73
CA SER A 4 44.91 -14.04 -16.07
C SER A 4 44.78 -12.89 -17.07
N ALA A 5 45.42 -11.76 -16.75
CA ALA A 5 45.56 -10.61 -17.63
C ALA A 5 46.38 -11.04 -18.85
N ALA A 6 45.72 -11.71 -19.79
CA ALA A 6 46.26 -12.06 -21.08
C ALA A 6 46.71 -10.75 -21.72
N HIS A 7 48.00 -10.69 -22.02
CA HIS A 7 48.69 -9.61 -22.70
C HIS A 7 47.80 -8.90 -23.72
N PHE A 8 47.21 -7.77 -23.32
CA PHE A 8 46.82 -6.74 -24.26
C PHE A 8 48.12 -6.15 -24.80
N GLN A 9 48.73 -6.82 -25.78
CA GLN A 9 49.65 -6.13 -26.66
C GLN A 9 48.84 -5.04 -27.33
N PRO A 10 49.16 -3.75 -27.12
CA PRO A 10 48.42 -2.68 -27.76
C PRO A 10 48.47 -2.93 -29.27
N VAL A 11 47.29 -3.03 -29.89
CA VAL A 11 47.15 -3.17 -31.33
C VAL A 11 47.88 -1.98 -31.94
N SER A 12 49.10 -2.23 -32.39
CA SER A 12 49.97 -1.18 -32.91
C SER A 12 49.24 -0.53 -34.07
N PHE A 13 48.98 0.79 -33.97
CA PHE A 13 48.42 1.61 -35.05
C PHE A 13 49.19 1.42 -36.38
N SER A 14 50.41 0.89 -36.33
CA SER A 14 51.19 0.48 -37.51
C SER A 14 50.47 -0.57 -38.38
N ARG A 15 49.70 -1.51 -37.83
CA ARG A 15 48.98 -2.52 -38.63
C ARG A 15 47.81 -1.93 -39.41
N LEU A 16 47.10 -0.93 -38.84
CA LEU A 16 46.04 -0.22 -39.56
C LEU A 16 46.60 0.58 -40.74
N ARG A 17 47.82 1.14 -40.64
CA ARG A 17 48.42 1.90 -41.74
C ARG A 17 48.61 1.06 -43.01
N LYS A 18 48.91 -0.23 -42.87
CA LYS A 18 49.13 -1.19 -43.98
C LYS A 18 47.86 -1.73 -44.63
N LEU A 19 46.67 -1.44 -44.09
CA LEU A 19 45.43 -1.89 -44.69
C LEU A 19 45.09 -1.05 -45.93
N SER A 20 44.61 -1.72 -46.97
CA SER A 20 44.07 -1.06 -48.17
C SER A 20 42.94 -0.09 -47.78
N PRO A 21 42.69 0.97 -48.57
CA PRO A 21 41.63 1.94 -48.28
C PRO A 21 40.27 1.28 -47.99
N THR A 22 39.93 0.23 -48.74
CA THR A 22 38.71 -0.56 -48.56
C THR A 22 38.63 -1.22 -47.18
N ARG A 23 39.71 -1.82 -46.70
CA ARG A 23 39.74 -2.48 -45.38
C ARG A 23 39.67 -1.47 -44.24
N LYS A 24 40.27 -0.28 -44.38
CA LYS A 24 40.15 0.82 -43.42
C LYS A 24 38.69 1.30 -43.32
N LEU A 25 38.03 1.45 -44.46
CA LEU A 25 36.62 1.84 -44.52
C LEU A 25 35.72 0.80 -43.85
N ILE A 26 35.91 -0.49 -44.13
CA ILE A 26 35.15 -1.58 -43.50
C ILE A 26 35.34 -1.58 -41.99
N ALA A 27 36.57 -1.45 -41.50
CA ALA A 27 36.86 -1.40 -40.06
C ALA A 27 36.21 -0.18 -39.38
N PHE A 28 36.23 0.98 -40.04
CA PHE A 28 35.59 2.19 -39.55
C PHE A 28 34.06 2.05 -39.48
N VAL A 29 33.43 1.51 -40.53
CA VAL A 29 31.98 1.25 -40.55
C VAL A 29 31.59 0.23 -39.47
N ALA A 30 32.37 -0.84 -39.29
CA ALA A 30 32.14 -1.83 -38.24
C ALA A 30 32.27 -1.21 -36.84
N ALA A 31 33.25 -0.33 -36.61
CA ALA A 31 33.41 0.37 -35.34
C ALA A 31 32.24 1.34 -35.08
N LEU A 32 31.77 2.07 -36.11
CA LEU A 32 30.59 2.92 -36.01
C LEU A 32 29.33 2.10 -35.69
N TYR A 33 29.16 0.95 -36.35
CA TYR A 33 28.02 0.07 -36.10
C TYR A 33 28.05 -0.52 -34.68
N LEU A 34 29.22 -0.92 -34.19
CA LEU A 34 29.40 -1.42 -32.83
C LEU A 34 29.11 -0.31 -31.81
N PHE A 35 29.63 0.89 -32.03
CA PHE A 35 29.36 2.06 -31.18
C PHE A 35 27.87 2.38 -31.15
N TYR A 36 27.21 2.42 -32.31
CA TYR A 36 25.78 2.66 -32.43
C TYR A 36 24.96 1.57 -31.72
N SER A 37 25.36 0.30 -31.85
CA SER A 37 24.70 -0.83 -31.17
C SER A 37 24.85 -0.74 -29.64
N ILE A 38 26.02 -0.35 -29.16
CA ILE A 38 26.28 -0.16 -27.72
C ILE A 38 25.45 1.01 -27.17
N VAL A 39 25.44 2.16 -27.86
CA VAL A 39 24.65 3.32 -27.46
C VAL A 39 23.15 2.97 -27.41
N ASN A 40 22.62 2.29 -28.43
CA ASN A 40 21.22 1.86 -28.44
C ASN A 40 20.91 0.83 -27.35
N PHE A 41 21.83 -0.10 -27.06
CA PHE A 41 21.65 -1.05 -25.97
C PHE A 41 21.53 -0.32 -24.62
N PHE A 42 22.39 0.66 -24.36
CA PHE A 42 22.33 1.45 -23.12
C PHE A 42 21.11 2.36 -23.08
N LEU A 43 20.72 3.01 -24.19
CA LEU A 43 19.50 3.82 -24.25
C LEU A 43 18.25 2.98 -24.02
N ALA A 44 18.13 1.80 -24.64
CA ALA A 44 16.99 0.90 -24.43
C ALA A 44 16.92 0.41 -22.98
N ARG A 45 18.07 0.12 -22.35
CA ARG A 45 18.13 -0.24 -20.92
C ARG A 45 17.73 0.92 -20.00
N SER A 46 18.16 2.14 -20.31
CA SER A 46 17.75 3.33 -19.58
C SER A 46 16.24 3.55 -19.69
N VAL A 47 15.67 3.44 -20.88
CA VAL A 47 14.21 3.62 -21.11
C VAL A 47 13.40 2.54 -20.39
N THR A 48 13.81 1.27 -20.48
CA THR A 48 13.12 0.18 -19.76
C THR A 48 13.23 0.29 -18.24
N SER A 49 14.29 0.88 -17.70
CA SER A 49 14.38 1.14 -16.25
C SER A 49 13.50 2.29 -15.76
N VAL A 50 13.09 3.19 -16.66
CA VAL A 50 12.30 4.40 -16.32
C VAL A 50 10.80 4.12 -16.39
N LEU A 51 10.35 3.27 -17.32
CA LEU A 51 8.95 2.90 -17.45
C LEU A 51 8.73 1.53 -16.83
N SER A 52 8.38 1.48 -15.54
CA SER A 52 7.61 0.34 -15.05
C SER A 52 6.28 0.39 -15.81
N PRO A 53 5.96 -0.58 -16.69
CA PRO A 53 4.73 -0.50 -17.46
C PRO A 53 3.55 -0.47 -16.47
N LEU A 54 2.62 0.45 -16.72
CA LEU A 54 1.28 0.41 -16.13
C LEU A 54 0.73 -1.01 -16.30
N SER A 55 -0.03 -1.50 -15.31
CA SER A 55 -0.67 -2.81 -15.43
C SER A 55 -1.41 -2.90 -16.77
N THR A 56 -1.12 -3.92 -17.56
CA THR A 56 -1.72 -4.09 -18.89
C THR A 56 -3.22 -4.36 -18.77
N LEU A 57 -4.02 -4.07 -19.81
CA LEU A 57 -5.45 -4.39 -19.80
C LEU A 57 -5.72 -5.87 -19.51
N ASP A 58 -4.84 -6.78 -19.97
CA ASP A 58 -4.92 -8.21 -19.68
C ASP A 58 -4.63 -8.54 -18.20
N GLU A 59 -3.80 -7.74 -17.52
CA GLU A 59 -3.55 -7.88 -16.07
C GLU A 59 -4.69 -7.30 -15.24
N ILE A 60 -5.34 -6.24 -15.73
CA ILE A 60 -6.53 -5.64 -15.12
C ILE A 60 -7.78 -6.49 -15.40
N ASP A 61 -7.76 -7.34 -16.43
CA ASP A 61 -8.84 -8.29 -16.70
C ASP A 61 -9.03 -9.27 -15.53
N GLY A 62 -10.17 -9.12 -14.83
CA GLY A 62 -10.48 -9.86 -13.63
C GLY A 62 -9.97 -9.21 -12.34
N LEU A 63 -9.61 -7.92 -12.37
CA LEU A 63 -9.39 -7.08 -11.21
C LEU A 63 -10.70 -6.34 -10.84
N GLU A 64 -11.10 -6.40 -9.57
CA GLU A 64 -12.22 -5.63 -9.06
C GLU A 64 -11.85 -4.81 -7.83
N LEU A 65 -12.38 -3.59 -7.75
CA LEU A 65 -12.33 -2.75 -6.56
C LEU A 65 -13.55 -3.06 -5.68
N VAL A 66 -13.31 -3.18 -4.37
CA VAL A 66 -14.35 -3.24 -3.35
C VAL A 66 -14.20 -2.03 -2.44
N VAL A 67 -15.23 -1.20 -2.42
CA VAL A 67 -15.17 0.13 -1.81
C VAL A 67 -16.18 0.17 -0.68
N ALA A 68 -15.70 0.40 0.54
CA ALA A 68 -16.54 0.63 1.70
C ALA A 68 -16.91 2.11 1.76
N SER A 69 -18.17 2.44 1.57
CA SER A 69 -18.66 3.83 1.44
C SER A 69 -19.86 4.08 2.35
N THR A 70 -20.17 5.35 2.56
CA THR A 70 -21.41 5.89 3.12
C THR A 70 -22.12 6.74 2.07
N LYS A 71 -23.34 7.20 2.37
CA LYS A 71 -24.12 8.09 1.50
C LYS A 71 -23.44 9.44 1.23
N ASN A 72 -22.60 9.90 2.15
CA ASN A 72 -22.00 11.23 2.08
C ASN A 72 -20.66 11.22 1.33
N ASP A 73 -20.05 10.05 1.16
CA ASP A 73 -18.79 9.93 0.45
C ASP A 73 -18.98 10.13 -1.05
N ASN A 74 -17.97 10.72 -1.69
CA ASN A 74 -17.97 10.91 -3.13
C ASN A 74 -17.09 9.87 -3.82
N THR A 75 -17.70 8.85 -4.42
CA THR A 75 -17.00 7.82 -5.18
C THR A 75 -17.00 8.05 -6.70
N SER A 76 -17.42 9.22 -7.18
CA SER A 76 -17.54 9.48 -8.63
C SER A 76 -16.18 9.50 -9.35
N TRP A 77 -15.12 9.88 -8.64
CA TRP A 77 -13.75 9.90 -9.16
C TRP A 77 -13.28 8.53 -9.65
N LEU A 78 -13.79 7.42 -9.10
CA LEU A 78 -13.46 6.07 -9.56
C LEU A 78 -13.85 5.84 -11.03
N TYR A 79 -14.93 6.49 -11.49
CA TYR A 79 -15.38 6.40 -12.87
C TYR A 79 -14.59 7.31 -13.81
N GLU A 80 -14.10 8.44 -13.29
CA GLU A 80 -13.30 9.40 -14.05
C GLU A 80 -11.86 8.93 -14.26
N TYR A 81 -11.21 8.42 -13.20
CA TYR A 81 -9.77 8.14 -13.20
C TYR A 81 -9.40 6.66 -13.34
N LEU A 82 -10.35 5.76 -13.06
CA LEU A 82 -10.15 4.30 -13.14
C LEU A 82 -11.25 3.62 -13.95
N PRO A 83 -11.65 4.12 -15.15
CA PRO A 83 -12.82 3.64 -15.88
C PRO A 83 -12.79 2.13 -16.17
N GLU A 84 -11.62 1.55 -16.38
CA GLU A 84 -11.36 0.15 -16.68
C GLU A 84 -11.56 -0.80 -15.50
N PHE A 85 -11.41 -0.33 -14.27
CA PHE A 85 -11.57 -1.17 -13.08
C PHE A 85 -13.06 -1.48 -12.88
N LYS A 86 -13.45 -2.72 -12.59
CA LYS A 86 -14.81 -2.98 -12.12
C LYS A 86 -14.94 -2.54 -10.66
N LYS A 87 -16.04 -1.86 -10.32
CA LYS A 87 -16.25 -1.28 -8.97
C LYS A 87 -17.43 -1.92 -8.26
N ASN A 88 -17.22 -2.34 -7.03
CA ASN A 88 -18.24 -2.83 -6.10
C ASN A 88 -18.31 -1.87 -4.91
N ILE A 89 -19.14 -0.84 -5.05
CA ILE A 89 -19.26 0.24 -4.06
C ILE A 89 -20.41 -0.09 -3.12
N TYR A 90 -20.07 -0.44 -1.87
CA TYR A 90 -21.04 -0.73 -0.81
C TYR A 90 -21.36 0.55 -0.06
N VAL A 91 -22.65 0.86 0.09
CA VAL A 91 -23.12 2.00 0.89
C VAL A 91 -23.68 1.49 2.20
N THR A 92 -22.88 1.61 3.25
CA THR A 92 -23.08 0.93 4.54
C THR A 92 -24.26 1.47 5.34
N ASP A 93 -24.50 2.78 5.28
CA ASP A 93 -25.59 3.48 5.97
C ASP A 93 -26.86 3.62 5.12
N ASN A 94 -26.93 2.94 3.97
CA ASN A 94 -28.11 2.89 3.10
C ASN A 94 -28.63 1.45 2.92
N PRO A 95 -29.62 1.00 3.72
CA PRO A 95 -30.20 -0.33 3.59
C PRO A 95 -30.90 -0.60 2.24
N ARG A 96 -31.16 0.43 1.44
CA ARG A 96 -31.77 0.34 0.10
C ARG A 96 -30.75 0.44 -1.03
N ALA A 97 -29.47 0.60 -0.72
CA ALA A 97 -28.44 0.62 -1.76
C ALA A 97 -28.34 -0.74 -2.44
N LYS A 98 -27.97 -0.74 -3.73
CA LYS A 98 -27.80 -1.96 -4.53
C LYS A 98 -26.78 -2.92 -3.90
N LEU A 99 -25.68 -2.37 -3.38
CA LEU A 99 -24.70 -3.08 -2.58
C LEU A 99 -24.70 -2.43 -1.19
N THR A 100 -25.01 -3.22 -0.18
CA THR A 100 -25.05 -2.80 1.22
C THR A 100 -24.62 -3.97 2.11
N VAL A 101 -24.59 -3.71 3.41
CA VAL A 101 -24.14 -4.67 4.43
C VAL A 101 -25.32 -5.14 5.28
N PRO A 102 -25.23 -6.33 5.91
CA PRO A 102 -26.30 -6.82 6.79
C PRO A 102 -26.55 -5.90 8.00
N LYS A 103 -25.51 -5.18 8.45
CA LYS A 103 -25.57 -4.18 9.52
C LYS A 103 -24.41 -3.20 9.34
N ASN A 104 -24.64 -1.90 9.53
CA ASN A 104 -23.55 -0.93 9.61
C ASN A 104 -22.82 -1.10 10.96
N LYS A 105 -21.82 -1.96 10.98
CA LYS A 105 -21.07 -2.37 12.18
C LYS A 105 -19.64 -2.71 11.78
N GLY A 106 -18.65 -2.19 12.51
CA GLY A 106 -17.25 -2.59 12.31
C GLY A 106 -16.59 -2.00 11.07
N ARG A 107 -17.09 -0.84 10.62
CA ARG A 107 -16.53 -0.06 9.50
C ARG A 107 -16.36 -0.89 8.21
N GLU A 108 -15.26 -0.71 7.50
CA GLU A 108 -14.97 -1.38 6.24
C GLU A 108 -14.88 -2.90 6.36
N ALA A 109 -14.60 -3.44 7.56
CA ALA A 109 -14.46 -4.88 7.74
C ALA A 109 -15.75 -5.63 7.37
N MET A 110 -16.92 -5.06 7.68
CA MET A 110 -18.19 -5.66 7.31
C MET A 110 -18.39 -5.70 5.79
N VAL A 111 -17.98 -4.65 5.08
CA VAL A 111 -18.05 -4.60 3.62
C VAL A 111 -17.16 -5.67 3.02
N TYR A 112 -15.92 -5.78 3.50
CA TYR A 112 -14.94 -6.69 2.93
C TYR A 112 -15.32 -8.15 3.16
N LEU A 113 -15.76 -8.49 4.37
CA LEU A 113 -16.30 -9.82 4.69
C LEU A 113 -17.55 -10.13 3.87
N THR A 114 -18.49 -9.18 3.76
CA THR A 114 -19.73 -9.38 2.98
C THR A 114 -19.43 -9.65 1.52
N TYR A 115 -18.54 -8.87 0.89
CA TYR A 115 -18.16 -9.12 -0.50
C TYR A 115 -17.54 -10.51 -0.68
N ILE A 116 -16.57 -10.88 0.18
CA ILE A 116 -15.90 -12.19 0.10
C ILE A 116 -16.92 -13.34 0.22
N ILE A 117 -17.84 -13.26 1.18
CA ILE A 117 -18.84 -14.32 1.43
C ILE A 117 -19.83 -14.41 0.27
N ASP A 118 -20.36 -13.28 -0.19
CA ASP A 118 -21.41 -13.25 -1.22
C ASP A 118 -20.89 -13.70 -2.58
N HIS A 119 -19.59 -13.48 -2.85
CA HIS A 119 -18.95 -13.80 -4.12
C HIS A 119 -18.01 -15.00 -4.05
N TYR A 120 -17.94 -15.72 -2.92
CA TYR A 120 -16.90 -16.72 -2.63
C TYR A 120 -16.68 -17.73 -3.79
N ASP A 121 -17.77 -18.25 -4.36
CA ASP A 121 -17.72 -19.25 -5.44
C ASP A 121 -17.43 -18.66 -6.83
N HIS A 122 -17.44 -17.34 -6.95
CA HIS A 122 -17.32 -16.60 -8.22
C HIS A 122 -16.37 -15.39 -8.10
N LEU A 123 -15.40 -15.45 -7.19
CA LEU A 123 -14.45 -14.37 -6.94
C LEU A 123 -13.69 -14.00 -8.23
N PRO A 124 -13.43 -12.71 -8.48
CA PRO A 124 -12.56 -12.29 -9.59
C PRO A 124 -11.10 -12.72 -9.32
N LYS A 125 -10.20 -12.59 -10.29
CA LYS A 125 -8.79 -13.04 -10.14
C LYS A 125 -8.08 -12.25 -9.03
N HIS A 126 -8.32 -10.95 -9.02
CA HIS A 126 -7.68 -10.00 -8.13
C HIS A 126 -8.72 -9.06 -7.53
N LEU A 127 -8.55 -8.75 -6.25
CA LEU A 127 -9.38 -7.82 -5.51
C LEU A 127 -8.49 -6.75 -4.89
N ILE A 128 -8.96 -5.50 -4.90
CA ILE A 128 -8.39 -4.43 -4.10
C ILE A 128 -9.51 -3.83 -3.25
N PHE A 129 -9.31 -3.88 -1.95
CA PHE A 129 -10.20 -3.32 -0.95
C PHE A 129 -9.69 -1.93 -0.58
N ILE A 130 -10.55 -0.91 -0.74
CA ILE A 130 -10.20 0.49 -0.49
C ILE A 130 -11.28 1.23 0.30
N HIS A 131 -10.89 2.37 0.83
CA HIS A 131 -11.77 3.41 1.34
C HIS A 131 -12.31 4.27 0.15
N PRO A 132 -13.36 5.08 0.34
CA PRO A 132 -14.17 5.64 -0.74
C PRO A 132 -13.62 6.97 -1.26
N GLU A 133 -12.98 7.75 -0.39
CA GLU A 133 -12.50 9.08 -0.71
C GLU A 133 -11.24 9.03 -1.59
N ARG A 134 -11.19 9.92 -2.58
CA ARG A 134 -10.00 10.09 -3.43
C ARG A 134 -8.80 10.54 -2.60
N TYR A 135 -9.02 11.58 -1.79
CA TYR A 135 -8.00 12.17 -0.94
C TYR A 135 -8.27 11.83 0.51
N GLN A 136 -7.34 11.10 1.14
CA GLN A 136 -7.46 10.72 2.54
C GLN A 136 -6.09 10.32 3.09
N TRP A 137 -5.81 10.69 4.33
CA TRP A 137 -4.51 10.47 4.96
C TRP A 137 -4.06 8.99 5.00
N HIS A 138 -4.99 8.05 4.81
CA HIS A 138 -4.71 6.61 4.68
C HIS A 138 -3.90 6.27 3.41
N ASN A 139 -3.95 7.12 2.38
CA ASN A 139 -3.28 6.90 1.09
C ASN A 139 -1.81 7.31 1.16
N ASP A 140 -0.93 6.40 0.77
CA ASP A 140 0.52 6.56 0.83
C ASP A 140 1.11 7.36 -0.36
N ASP A 141 0.55 8.56 -0.54
CA ASP A 141 0.89 9.52 -1.58
C ASP A 141 1.12 10.92 -0.99
N PRO A 142 2.02 11.76 -1.52
CA PRO A 142 2.27 13.10 -0.99
C PRO A 142 1.01 13.98 -0.95
N LEU A 143 0.09 13.82 -1.91
CA LEU A 143 -1.19 14.54 -1.90
C LEU A 143 -2.32 13.75 -1.24
N PHE A 144 -2.00 12.60 -0.65
CA PHE A 144 -2.97 11.63 -0.13
C PHE A 144 -3.95 11.15 -1.21
N ASP A 145 -3.58 11.25 -2.49
CA ASP A 145 -4.41 10.86 -3.63
C ASP A 145 -4.33 9.35 -3.87
N ASN A 146 -5.47 8.67 -3.94
CA ASN A 146 -5.52 7.24 -4.24
C ASN A 146 -5.31 6.94 -5.73
N VAL A 147 -5.58 7.90 -6.63
CA VAL A 147 -5.48 7.71 -8.08
C VAL A 147 -4.09 7.23 -8.51
N PRO A 148 -2.97 7.92 -8.19
CA PRO A 148 -1.65 7.46 -8.60
C PRO A 148 -1.28 6.12 -7.97
N LEU A 149 -1.75 5.80 -6.76
CA LEU A 149 -1.49 4.51 -6.13
C LEU A 149 -2.17 3.38 -6.91
N LEU A 150 -3.45 3.52 -7.22
CA LEU A 150 -4.23 2.50 -7.90
C LEU A 150 -3.82 2.34 -9.37
N GLN A 151 -3.51 3.42 -10.08
CA GLN A 151 -3.03 3.37 -11.47
C GLN A 151 -1.65 2.69 -11.58
N ASN A 152 -0.76 2.92 -10.62
CA ASN A 152 0.59 2.34 -10.63
C ASN A 152 0.67 0.99 -9.92
N PHE A 153 -0.42 0.51 -9.32
CA PHE A 153 -0.44 -0.75 -8.59
C PHE A 153 -0.10 -1.93 -9.51
N GLN A 154 0.96 -2.66 -9.15
CA GLN A 154 1.53 -3.74 -9.94
C GLN A 154 0.75 -5.05 -9.68
N VAL A 155 -0.30 -5.27 -10.48
CA VAL A 155 -1.18 -6.44 -10.33
C VAL A 155 -0.41 -7.76 -10.48
N SER A 156 0.60 -7.80 -11.37
CA SER A 156 1.48 -8.97 -11.51
C SER A 156 2.29 -9.29 -10.25
N PHE A 157 2.63 -8.28 -9.45
CA PHE A 157 3.27 -8.48 -8.16
C PHE A 157 2.25 -8.98 -7.11
N LEU A 158 1.03 -8.45 -7.11
CA LEU A 158 -0.07 -8.99 -6.31
C LEU A 158 -0.31 -10.47 -6.63
N ALA A 159 -0.40 -10.84 -7.90
CA ALA A 159 -0.60 -12.22 -8.35
C ALA A 159 0.48 -13.18 -7.80
N LYS A 160 1.73 -12.72 -7.72
CA LYS A 160 2.85 -13.51 -7.17
C LYS A 160 2.82 -13.62 -5.65
N GLN A 161 2.45 -12.55 -4.96
CA GLN A 161 2.45 -12.56 -3.50
C GLN A 161 1.19 -13.23 -2.96
N GLY A 162 0.02 -12.91 -3.50
CA GLY A 162 -1.28 -13.38 -3.05
C GLY A 162 -2.03 -12.40 -2.15
N TYR A 163 -1.31 -11.53 -1.43
CA TYR A 163 -1.81 -10.48 -0.55
C TYR A 163 -0.76 -9.38 -0.43
N LEU A 164 -1.18 -8.11 -0.51
CA LEU A 164 -0.37 -6.90 -0.34
C LEU A 164 -1.16 -5.83 0.43
N ASN A 165 -0.57 -5.22 1.45
CA ASN A 165 -1.10 -3.99 2.03
C ASN A 165 -0.76 -2.83 1.09
N LEU A 166 -1.70 -1.91 0.84
CA LEU A 166 -1.49 -0.79 -0.08
C LEU A 166 -0.54 0.26 0.53
N ARG A 167 -0.46 0.37 1.85
CA ARG A 167 0.42 1.31 2.54
C ARG A 167 1.82 0.71 2.70
N CYS A 168 2.85 1.50 2.38
CA CYS A 168 4.26 1.14 2.43
C CYS A 168 5.02 1.77 3.59
N VAL A 169 4.64 2.99 3.98
CA VAL A 169 5.22 3.67 5.14
C VAL A 169 4.87 2.89 6.41
N TRP A 170 5.85 2.69 7.29
CA TRP A 170 5.67 2.00 8.57
C TRP A 170 4.96 2.85 9.62
N LEU A 171 4.86 4.16 9.36
CA LEU A 171 4.24 5.11 10.27
C LEU A 171 2.77 4.71 10.47
N VAL A 172 2.44 4.42 11.74
CA VAL A 172 1.24 3.71 12.20
C VAL A 172 1.25 2.24 11.77
N GLY A 173 1.41 1.33 12.73
CA GLY A 173 1.21 -0.10 12.52
C GLY A 173 2.48 -0.99 12.45
N CYS A 174 3.63 -0.47 12.01
CA CYS A 174 4.87 -1.25 11.87
C CYS A 174 6.03 -0.69 12.70
N PRO A 175 6.97 -1.53 13.18
CA PRO A 175 7.00 -3.00 13.06
C PRO A 175 6.13 -3.73 14.10
N GLU A 176 5.64 -3.02 15.10
CA GLU A 176 5.00 -3.58 16.29
C GLU A 176 4.01 -2.54 16.81
N GLU A 177 2.75 -2.73 16.46
CA GLU A 177 1.65 -1.89 16.95
C GLU A 177 1.05 -2.47 18.23
N ILE A 178 0.81 -3.78 18.22
CA ILE A 178 0.08 -4.48 19.27
C ILE A 178 0.97 -5.59 19.82
N ARG A 179 1.01 -5.71 21.14
CA ARG A 179 1.65 -6.80 21.87
C ARG A 179 0.55 -7.49 22.69
N PRO A 180 -0.25 -8.39 22.07
CA PRO A 180 -1.52 -8.84 22.65
C PRO A 180 -1.41 -9.31 24.11
N LEU A 181 -0.40 -10.14 24.41
CA LEU A 181 -0.18 -10.74 25.74
C LEU A 181 0.34 -9.75 26.80
N ILE A 182 0.85 -8.59 26.39
CA ILE A 182 1.35 -7.55 27.28
C ILE A 182 0.26 -6.50 27.46
N ASP A 183 -0.28 -6.00 26.35
CA ASP A 183 -1.22 -4.89 26.31
C ASP A 183 -2.57 -5.27 26.94
N ALA A 184 -2.97 -6.55 26.93
CA ALA A 184 -4.13 -7.07 27.67
C ALA A 184 -4.07 -6.85 29.20
N HIS A 185 -2.87 -6.66 29.76
CA HIS A 185 -2.67 -6.46 31.19
C HIS A 185 -2.32 -5.01 31.56
N ILE A 186 -2.15 -4.13 30.58
CA ILE A 186 -1.89 -2.72 30.82
C ILE A 186 -3.23 -2.02 31.05
N ASN A 187 -3.50 -1.66 32.30
CA ASN A 187 -4.67 -0.85 32.62
C ASN A 187 -4.38 0.64 32.33
N LEU A 188 -4.72 1.11 31.14
CA LEU A 188 -4.62 2.52 30.76
C LEU A 188 -5.84 3.36 31.17
N GLY A 189 -6.83 2.78 31.85
CA GLY A 189 -8.10 3.46 32.17
C GLY A 189 -8.98 3.76 30.96
N LYS A 190 -8.55 3.41 29.75
CA LYS A 190 -9.30 3.52 28.49
C LYS A 190 -9.23 2.20 27.72
N LEU A 191 -10.34 1.83 27.07
CA LEU A 191 -10.39 0.67 26.20
C LEU A 191 -9.71 1.01 24.87
N HIS A 192 -8.62 0.31 24.55
CA HIS A 192 -7.86 0.48 23.31
C HIS A 192 -7.66 -0.88 22.63
N THR A 193 -7.28 -0.88 21.35
CA THR A 193 -7.20 -2.11 20.53
C THR A 193 -6.25 -3.15 21.15
N GLY A 194 -5.10 -2.74 21.68
CA GLY A 194 -4.13 -3.66 22.28
C GLY A 194 -4.67 -4.42 23.49
N ALA A 195 -5.52 -3.79 24.31
CA ALA A 195 -6.12 -4.43 25.48
C ALA A 195 -7.16 -5.50 25.12
N ILE A 196 -7.78 -5.43 23.94
CA ILE A 196 -8.84 -6.35 23.50
C ILE A 196 -8.38 -7.35 22.43
N TYR A 197 -7.21 -7.14 21.84
CA TYR A 197 -6.80 -7.90 20.66
C TYR A 197 -6.55 -9.36 21.00
N GLN A 198 -6.05 -9.68 22.20
CA GLN A 198 -5.85 -11.06 22.63
C GLN A 198 -7.16 -11.86 22.57
N ASP A 199 -8.18 -11.43 23.32
CA ASP A 199 -9.48 -12.12 23.38
C ASP A 199 -10.13 -12.18 21.99
N SER A 200 -10.07 -11.07 21.25
CA SER A 200 -10.61 -11.01 19.89
C SER A 200 -9.89 -11.99 18.94
N PHE A 201 -8.58 -12.15 19.06
CA PHE A 201 -7.79 -13.07 18.25
C PHE A 201 -8.12 -14.53 18.59
N GLU A 202 -8.27 -14.87 19.86
CA GLU A 202 -8.64 -16.22 20.29
C GLU A 202 -10.02 -16.63 19.78
N GLU A 203 -10.99 -15.71 19.77
CA GLU A 203 -12.32 -15.93 19.21
C GLU A 203 -12.32 -16.03 17.67
N LEU A 204 -11.55 -15.18 16.99
CA LEU A 204 -11.45 -15.20 15.53
C LEU A 204 -10.67 -16.42 15.02
N PHE A 205 -9.61 -16.83 15.70
CA PHE A 205 -8.72 -17.90 15.28
C PHE A 205 -8.63 -19.03 16.32
N PRO A 206 -9.74 -19.76 16.56
CA PRO A 206 -9.81 -20.76 17.62
C PRO A 206 -8.71 -21.83 17.46
N GLY A 207 -7.96 -22.07 18.53
CA GLY A 207 -6.85 -23.02 18.56
C GLY A 207 -5.53 -22.52 17.96
N THR A 208 -5.49 -21.29 17.42
CA THR A 208 -4.25 -20.67 16.96
C THR A 208 -3.58 -19.92 18.11
N PRO A 209 -2.27 -20.13 18.38
CA PRO A 209 -1.57 -19.39 19.43
C PRO A 209 -1.59 -17.87 19.16
N VAL A 210 -1.92 -17.10 20.20
CA VAL A 210 -1.90 -15.63 20.14
C VAL A 210 -0.47 -15.15 19.86
N PRO A 211 -0.26 -14.28 18.86
CA PRO A 211 1.07 -13.77 18.56
C PRO A 211 1.58 -12.85 19.68
N GLN A 212 2.89 -12.86 19.90
CA GLN A 212 3.52 -11.95 20.87
C GLN A 212 3.46 -10.48 20.40
N LYS A 213 3.51 -10.27 19.09
CA LYS A 213 3.59 -8.98 18.42
C LYS A 213 2.80 -9.03 17.12
N VAL A 214 2.06 -7.98 16.84
CA VAL A 214 1.34 -7.77 15.59
C VAL A 214 1.80 -6.45 15.01
N GLY A 215 2.10 -6.46 13.72
CA GLY A 215 2.52 -5.26 13.01
C GLY A 215 2.25 -5.39 11.53
N VAL A 216 1.61 -4.38 10.98
CA VAL A 216 1.35 -4.18 9.56
C VAL A 216 1.10 -2.68 9.37
N SER A 217 1.52 -2.09 8.27
CA SER A 217 1.15 -0.70 7.98
C SER A 217 -0.37 -0.57 8.02
N CYS A 218 -0.87 0.46 8.70
CA CYS A 218 -2.28 0.60 9.04
C CYS A 218 -3.24 0.64 7.83
N CYS A 219 -4.50 0.83 8.20
CA CYS A 219 -5.51 1.52 7.42
C CYS A 219 -6.28 0.65 6.42
N ALA A 220 -6.31 -0.67 6.64
CA ALA A 220 -7.22 -1.65 6.03
C ALA A 220 -7.38 -1.62 4.49
N GLN A 221 -6.51 -0.93 3.74
CA GLN A 221 -6.50 -0.97 2.27
C GLN A 221 -5.51 -2.05 1.80
N PHE A 222 -5.99 -3.07 1.10
CA PHE A 222 -5.16 -4.19 0.65
C PHE A 222 -5.63 -4.81 -0.66
N GLY A 223 -4.67 -5.38 -1.39
CA GLY A 223 -4.92 -6.25 -2.53
C GLY A 223 -4.81 -7.71 -2.12
N VAL A 224 -5.67 -8.58 -2.67
CA VAL A 224 -5.64 -10.02 -2.44
C VAL A 224 -6.07 -10.77 -3.71
N THR A 225 -5.51 -11.96 -3.90
CA THR A 225 -5.84 -12.85 -5.02
C THR A 225 -6.97 -13.81 -4.65
N ARG A 226 -7.71 -14.27 -5.65
CA ARG A 226 -8.69 -15.35 -5.50
C ARG A 226 -8.09 -16.56 -4.79
N GLU A 227 -6.94 -17.01 -5.28
CA GLU A 227 -6.24 -18.19 -4.80
C GLU A 227 -5.87 -18.05 -3.32
N GLN A 228 -5.58 -16.82 -2.87
CA GLN A 228 -5.28 -16.55 -1.48
C GLN A 228 -6.53 -16.54 -0.58
N ILE A 229 -7.67 -16.05 -1.07
CA ILE A 229 -8.95 -16.11 -0.33
C ILE A 229 -9.40 -17.57 -0.19
N LEU A 230 -9.34 -18.34 -1.28
CA LEU A 230 -9.82 -19.74 -1.31
C LEU A 230 -8.97 -20.71 -0.47
N LYS A 231 -7.86 -20.27 0.13
CA LYS A 231 -7.10 -21.08 1.10
C LYS A 231 -7.85 -21.29 2.41
N ARG A 232 -8.83 -20.43 2.73
CA ARG A 232 -9.75 -20.61 3.86
C ARG A 232 -11.13 -20.94 3.30
N PRO A 233 -11.85 -21.92 3.86
CA PRO A 233 -13.21 -22.23 3.47
C PRO A 233 -14.14 -21.05 3.78
N LYS A 234 -15.28 -20.98 3.09
CA LYS A 234 -16.25 -19.87 3.20
C LYS A 234 -16.73 -19.67 4.64
N GLU A 235 -16.91 -20.77 5.37
CA GLU A 235 -17.40 -20.83 6.74
C GLU A 235 -16.51 -20.05 7.71
N GLU A 236 -15.19 -19.97 7.46
CA GLU A 236 -14.30 -19.15 8.28
C GLU A 236 -14.56 -17.65 8.09
N TYR A 237 -14.85 -17.21 6.87
CA TYR A 237 -15.23 -15.82 6.61
C TYR A 237 -16.60 -15.49 7.22
N GLU A 238 -17.54 -16.44 7.17
CA GLU A 238 -18.84 -16.33 7.84
C GLU A 238 -18.69 -16.24 9.36
N HIS A 239 -17.79 -17.01 9.96
CA HIS A 239 -17.42 -16.91 11.38
C HIS A 239 -16.90 -15.51 11.73
N PHE A 240 -15.96 -14.98 10.94
CA PHE A 240 -15.44 -13.61 11.13
C PHE A 240 -16.56 -12.56 11.08
N ARG A 241 -17.48 -12.66 10.11
CA ARG A 241 -18.61 -11.73 9.99
C ARG A 241 -19.58 -11.89 11.16
N GLN A 242 -19.81 -13.11 11.61
CA GLN A 242 -20.70 -13.39 12.73
C GLN A 242 -20.15 -12.85 14.05
N TRP A 243 -18.84 -12.99 14.28
CA TRP A 243 -18.16 -12.34 15.40
C TRP A 243 -18.38 -10.83 15.39
N LEU A 244 -18.19 -10.20 14.22
CA LEU A 244 -18.37 -8.75 14.04
C LEU A 244 -19.82 -8.29 14.30
N LEU A 245 -20.81 -9.12 13.94
CA LEU A 245 -22.22 -8.83 14.19
C LEU A 245 -22.60 -8.97 15.67
N ASN A 246 -21.98 -9.92 16.38
CA ASN A 246 -22.33 -10.30 17.75
C ASN A 246 -21.56 -9.52 18.82
N THR A 247 -20.37 -9.00 18.50
CA THR A 247 -19.53 -8.32 19.48
C THR A 247 -20.19 -7.03 20.01
N SER A 248 -20.04 -6.80 21.33
CA SER A 248 -20.45 -5.56 21.99
C SER A 248 -19.40 -4.45 21.85
N LEU A 249 -18.25 -4.73 21.24
CA LEU A 249 -17.20 -3.75 21.01
C LEU A 249 -17.71 -2.59 20.14
N PRO A 250 -17.33 -1.33 20.42
CA PRO A 250 -17.55 -0.22 19.51
C PRO A 250 -16.95 -0.47 18.11
N ASP A 251 -17.52 0.17 17.09
CA ASP A 251 -17.15 -0.01 15.68
C ASP A 251 -15.67 0.21 15.41
N GLU A 252 -15.10 1.27 15.96
CA GLU A 252 -13.68 1.58 15.83
C GLU A 252 -12.77 0.46 16.35
N LEU A 253 -13.10 -0.12 17.51
CA LEU A 253 -12.30 -1.17 18.12
C LEU A 253 -12.45 -2.49 17.35
N SER A 254 -13.69 -2.87 17.03
CA SER A 254 -13.94 -4.08 16.24
C SER A 254 -13.36 -3.98 14.82
N GLY A 255 -13.38 -2.79 14.21
CA GLY A 255 -12.75 -2.52 12.91
C GLY A 255 -11.22 -2.61 12.98
N ARG A 256 -10.61 -2.00 14.01
CA ARG A 256 -9.15 -2.06 14.24
C ARG A 256 -8.65 -3.48 14.51
N VAL A 257 -9.42 -4.31 15.20
CA VAL A 257 -9.10 -5.75 15.31
C VAL A 257 -8.93 -6.38 13.93
N PHE A 258 -9.86 -6.11 12.99
CA PHE A 258 -9.75 -6.60 11.62
C PHE A 258 -8.62 -5.95 10.83
N GLU A 259 -8.41 -4.64 10.97
CA GLU A 259 -7.30 -3.91 10.35
C GLU A 259 -5.97 -4.61 10.61
N TYR A 260 -5.71 -4.98 11.87
CA TYR A 260 -4.51 -5.69 12.29
C TYR A 260 -4.62 -7.22 12.20
N SER A 261 -5.66 -7.76 11.55
CA SER A 261 -5.84 -9.20 11.33
C SER A 261 -5.87 -9.59 9.86
N TRP A 262 -6.14 -8.66 8.93
CA TRP A 262 -6.26 -8.98 7.50
C TRP A 262 -5.09 -9.75 6.93
N HIS A 263 -3.85 -9.31 7.20
CA HIS A 263 -2.66 -10.00 6.72
C HIS A 263 -2.55 -11.42 7.30
N VAL A 264 -2.96 -11.65 8.55
CA VAL A 264 -2.99 -12.97 9.19
C VAL A 264 -4.10 -13.86 8.61
N ILE A 265 -5.29 -13.30 8.36
CA ILE A 265 -6.38 -13.97 7.64
C ILE A 265 -5.85 -14.46 6.29
N PHE A 266 -5.08 -13.64 5.57
CA PHE A 266 -4.48 -14.00 4.29
C PHE A 266 -3.08 -14.66 4.40
N GLY A 267 -2.79 -15.31 5.54
CA GLY A 267 -1.67 -16.24 5.69
C GLY A 267 -0.29 -15.59 5.80
N ARG A 268 -0.21 -14.32 6.19
CA ARG A 268 1.04 -13.65 6.56
C ARG A 268 1.36 -13.84 8.04
N LYS A 269 2.63 -13.63 8.37
CA LYS A 269 3.09 -13.59 9.77
C LYS A 269 2.43 -12.42 10.49
N ALA A 270 2.21 -12.56 11.80
CA ALA A 270 1.63 -11.51 12.64
C ALA A 270 2.36 -10.16 12.52
N VAL A 271 3.68 -10.18 12.29
CA VAL A 271 4.45 -9.02 11.85
C VAL A 271 4.75 -9.15 10.35
N TYR A 272 4.06 -8.34 9.53
CA TYR A 272 4.22 -8.24 8.09
C TYR A 272 4.54 -6.79 7.70
N CYS A 273 5.82 -6.44 7.78
CA CYS A 273 6.34 -5.10 7.53
C CYS A 273 7.45 -5.15 6.48
N PRO A 274 7.13 -5.23 5.17
CA PRO A 274 8.14 -5.11 4.13
C PRO A 274 8.82 -3.74 4.22
N SER A 275 10.09 -3.63 3.81
CA SER A 275 10.74 -2.32 3.79
C SER A 275 10.01 -1.37 2.85
N ALA A 276 9.92 -0.09 3.21
CA ALA A 276 9.26 0.93 2.39
C ALA A 276 9.84 0.98 0.96
N ARG A 277 11.17 0.88 0.82
CA ARG A 277 11.84 0.81 -0.49
C ARG A 277 11.29 -0.32 -1.37
N ASP A 278 11.25 -1.53 -0.82
CA ASP A 278 10.79 -2.70 -1.56
C ASP A 278 9.30 -2.61 -1.86
N CYS A 279 8.50 -2.13 -0.91
CA CYS A 279 7.08 -1.94 -1.08
C CYS A 279 6.80 -0.95 -2.23
N TYR A 280 7.34 0.27 -2.19
CA TYR A 280 7.13 1.25 -3.25
C TYR A 280 7.65 0.78 -4.61
N CYS A 281 8.83 0.18 -4.66
CA CYS A 281 9.41 -0.30 -5.92
C CYS A 281 8.59 -1.44 -6.52
N LYS A 282 8.28 -2.48 -5.74
CA LYS A 282 7.64 -3.70 -6.26
C LYS A 282 6.13 -3.56 -6.43
N GLN A 283 5.45 -2.80 -5.56
CA GLN A 283 4.00 -2.62 -5.61
C GLN A 283 3.58 -1.47 -6.53
N TYR A 284 4.42 -0.45 -6.72
CA TYR A 284 4.05 0.77 -7.43
C TYR A 284 5.04 1.21 -8.51
N GLY A 285 6.11 0.45 -8.76
CA GLY A 285 7.14 0.81 -9.74
C GLY A 285 8.02 2.01 -9.33
N LEU A 286 7.87 2.51 -8.09
CA LEU A 286 8.59 3.68 -7.57
C LEU A 286 9.95 3.27 -6.99
N CYS A 287 10.88 2.86 -7.85
CA CYS A 287 12.14 2.24 -7.43
C CYS A 287 13.28 3.21 -7.10
N ASN A 288 13.24 4.44 -7.63
CA ASN A 288 14.31 5.43 -7.49
C ASN A 288 14.12 6.37 -6.27
N LEU A 289 13.50 5.85 -5.21
CA LEU A 289 13.24 6.62 -3.99
C LEU A 289 14.45 6.62 -3.04
N ARG A 290 14.68 7.77 -2.40
CA ARG A 290 15.66 7.90 -1.32
C ARG A 290 15.02 7.53 0.00
N CYS A 291 15.35 6.36 0.53
CA CYS A 291 14.83 5.87 1.81
C CYS A 291 15.95 5.89 2.86
N ARG A 292 15.82 6.77 3.87
CA ARG A 292 16.83 6.94 4.93
C ARG A 292 16.80 5.82 5.96
N ASN A 293 15.65 5.18 6.13
CA ASN A 293 15.46 4.05 7.04
C ASN A 293 14.57 2.99 6.36
N VAL A 294 14.35 1.88 7.06
CA VAL A 294 13.60 0.73 6.53
C VAL A 294 12.10 1.02 6.35
N GLY A 295 11.54 1.95 7.14
CA GLY A 295 10.10 2.20 7.22
C GLY A 295 9.59 3.44 6.51
N THR A 296 10.45 4.25 5.90
CA THR A 296 10.02 5.45 5.17
C THR A 296 10.95 5.82 4.02
N CYS A 297 10.38 6.48 3.01
CA CYS A 297 11.10 7.07 1.90
C CYS A 297 10.81 8.57 1.83
N GLU A 298 11.86 9.35 1.54
CA GLU A 298 11.72 10.79 1.31
C GLU A 298 10.70 11.03 0.20
N LYS A 299 9.90 12.09 0.36
CA LYS A 299 8.94 12.53 -0.64
C LYS A 299 7.80 11.58 -0.98
N ARG A 300 7.45 10.66 -0.07
CA ARG A 300 6.29 9.79 -0.24
C ARG A 300 5.14 10.07 0.71
N TYR A 301 5.44 10.19 2.00
CA TYR A 301 4.41 10.37 2.99
C TYR A 301 4.92 11.20 4.16
N ILE A 302 4.09 12.14 4.59
CA ILE A 302 4.26 12.90 5.82
C ILE A 302 2.91 12.82 6.54
N PHE A 303 2.94 12.49 7.82
CA PHE A 303 1.71 12.46 8.60
C PHE A 303 1.08 13.85 8.63
N PRO A 304 -0.22 13.96 8.32
CA PRO A 304 -0.86 15.26 8.32
C PRO A 304 -0.98 15.81 9.75
N PRO A 305 -1.00 17.15 9.92
CA PRO A 305 -1.22 17.77 11.22
C PRO A 305 -2.62 17.47 11.77
N PHE A 306 -3.59 17.24 10.89
CA PHE A 306 -4.95 16.83 11.22
C PHE A 306 -5.40 15.74 10.26
N ILE A 307 -6.03 14.67 10.76
CA ILE A 307 -6.50 13.54 9.95
C ILE A 307 -7.55 13.93 8.92
N ARG A 308 -8.41 14.90 9.25
CA ARG A 308 -9.41 15.42 8.32
C ARG A 308 -8.73 16.41 7.40
N LEU A 309 -8.75 16.10 6.11
CA LEU A 309 -8.28 17.03 5.09
C LEU A 309 -9.24 18.23 4.99
N PRO A 310 -8.73 19.43 4.68
CA PRO A 310 -9.59 20.59 4.46
C PRO A 310 -10.50 20.35 3.26
N LYS A 311 -11.67 21.00 3.26
CA LYS A 311 -12.68 20.83 2.19
C LYS A 311 -12.14 21.25 0.83
N GLU A 312 -11.23 22.21 0.81
CA GLU A 312 -10.59 22.77 -0.38
C GLU A 312 -9.44 21.90 -0.90
N TRP A 313 -9.06 20.82 -0.21
CA TRP A 313 -8.00 19.91 -0.66
C TRP A 313 -8.32 19.31 -2.04
N PRO A 314 -7.34 19.19 -2.96
CA PRO A 314 -5.91 19.50 -2.82
C PRO A 314 -5.53 20.92 -3.28
N ASN A 315 -6.46 21.87 -3.32
CA ASN A 315 -6.13 23.24 -3.73
C ASN A 315 -5.49 24.03 -2.60
N SER A 316 -5.91 23.78 -1.36
CA SER A 316 -5.40 24.46 -0.16
C SER A 316 -5.05 23.49 0.97
N ASP A 317 -4.06 23.87 1.78
CA ASP A 317 -3.67 23.14 2.99
C ASP A 317 -4.61 23.42 4.19
N TRP A 318 -4.33 22.80 5.33
CA TRP A 318 -5.11 22.96 6.57
C TRP A 318 -5.17 24.40 7.10
N TYR A 319 -4.32 25.30 6.59
CA TYR A 319 -4.25 26.71 6.98
C TYR A 319 -4.81 27.63 5.89
N GLY A 320 -5.48 27.08 4.87
CA GLY A 320 -6.08 27.82 3.77
C GLY A 320 -5.07 28.38 2.77
N ARG A 321 -3.81 27.94 2.82
CA ARG A 321 -2.76 28.39 1.88
C ARG A 321 -2.78 27.52 0.63
N PRO A 322 -2.58 28.07 -0.57
CA PRO A 322 -2.48 27.26 -1.79
C PRO A 322 -1.43 26.16 -1.67
N LEU A 323 -1.72 24.96 -2.15
CA LEU A 323 -0.70 23.93 -2.30
C LEU A 323 0.28 24.34 -3.42
N HIS A 324 1.54 24.53 -3.06
CA HIS A 324 2.61 24.78 -4.04
C HIS A 324 3.27 23.46 -4.45
N ASP A 325 3.98 23.43 -5.59
CA ASP A 325 4.64 22.24 -6.14
C ASP A 325 5.60 21.54 -5.17
N GLU A 326 6.06 22.23 -4.12
CA GLU A 326 6.94 21.68 -3.08
C GLU A 326 6.20 21.16 -1.84
N PHE A 327 4.87 21.19 -1.80
CA PHE A 327 4.06 20.62 -0.72
C PHE A 327 4.00 19.09 -0.84
N PRO A 328 4.06 18.31 0.27
CA PRO A 328 3.95 18.68 1.69
C PRO A 328 5.28 18.96 2.41
N PHE A 329 6.39 19.17 1.70
CA PHE A 329 7.73 19.13 2.33
C PHE A 329 8.02 20.26 3.33
N TRP A 330 7.14 21.26 3.41
CA TRP A 330 7.30 22.47 4.22
C TRP A 330 6.22 22.69 5.28
N LEU A 331 5.39 21.70 5.64
CA LEU A 331 4.55 21.86 6.83
C LEU A 331 5.45 22.26 8.02
N PRO A 332 5.23 23.44 8.63
CA PRO A 332 6.00 23.85 9.80
C PRO A 332 5.86 22.79 10.89
N LEU A 333 6.97 22.51 11.56
CA LEU A 333 6.94 21.69 12.76
C LEU A 333 5.97 22.31 13.79
N PRO A 334 5.23 21.50 14.57
CA PRO A 334 4.44 22.03 15.69
C PRO A 334 5.31 22.94 16.58
N GLU A 335 4.72 23.99 17.14
CA GLU A 335 5.43 24.89 18.06
C GLU A 335 6.10 24.07 19.18
N GLY A 336 7.41 24.26 19.35
CA GLY A 336 8.24 23.52 20.32
C GLY A 336 8.91 22.25 19.79
N VAL A 337 8.79 21.93 18.50
CA VAL A 337 9.49 20.80 17.87
C VAL A 337 10.61 21.33 16.96
N GLU A 338 11.86 21.17 17.39
CA GLU A 338 13.04 21.71 16.69
C GLU A 338 13.61 20.76 15.61
N ASP A 339 13.45 19.44 15.76
CA ASP A 339 13.90 18.41 14.80
C ASP A 339 12.70 17.59 14.29
N ARG A 340 12.63 17.32 12.98
CA ARG A 340 11.63 16.42 12.39
C ARG A 340 11.70 15.00 12.96
N LYS A 341 12.86 14.56 13.46
CA LYS A 341 12.94 13.29 14.20
C LYS A 341 12.11 13.32 15.49
N ASP A 342 12.04 14.48 16.13
CA ASP A 342 11.20 14.67 17.31
C ASP A 342 9.74 14.91 16.93
N ALA A 343 9.46 15.37 15.71
CA ALA A 343 8.10 15.42 15.19
C ALA A 343 7.46 14.04 15.18
N ASP A 344 8.20 12.99 14.77
CA ASP A 344 7.71 11.61 14.90
C ASP A 344 7.28 11.35 16.36
N ASN A 345 8.11 11.72 17.37
CA ASN A 345 7.81 11.65 18.82
C ASN A 345 6.69 12.56 19.31
N VAL A 346 6.44 13.70 18.67
CA VAL A 346 5.36 14.62 19.03
C VAL A 346 4.04 14.18 18.41
N TYR A 347 4.07 13.63 17.20
CA TYR A 347 2.96 12.87 16.65
C TYR A 347 2.61 11.73 17.62
N TRP A 348 3.60 10.95 18.10
CA TRP A 348 3.41 9.91 19.14
C TRP A 348 2.72 10.43 20.42
N LYS A 349 2.95 11.67 20.89
CA LYS A 349 2.25 12.20 22.09
C LYS A 349 0.78 12.53 21.87
N HIS A 350 0.37 12.80 20.64
CA HIS A 350 -1.05 12.98 20.33
C HIS A 350 -1.80 11.64 20.23
N TRP A 351 -1.09 10.50 20.23
CA TRP A 351 -1.67 9.16 20.06
C TRP A 351 -2.62 8.73 21.19
N ASP A 352 -2.41 9.14 22.44
CA ASP A 352 -3.31 8.76 23.55
C ASP A 352 -4.75 9.32 23.39
N ASN A 353 -4.95 10.20 22.40
CA ASN A 353 -6.26 10.74 22.00
C ASN A 353 -6.80 10.15 20.69
N PHE A 354 -6.05 9.27 20.02
CA PHE A 354 -6.40 8.64 18.74
C PHE A 354 -7.19 7.33 18.86
N ASP A 355 -7.46 6.83 20.07
CA ASP A 355 -8.37 5.71 20.34
C ASP A 355 -9.83 5.97 19.94
N HIS A 356 -10.13 7.12 19.31
CA HIS A 356 -11.48 7.60 19.02
C HIS A 356 -11.78 7.95 17.54
N TRP A 357 -10.87 7.70 16.61
CA TRP A 357 -10.96 8.30 15.26
C TRP A 357 -10.64 7.35 14.09
N GLY A 358 -10.88 6.06 14.27
CA GLY A 358 -11.08 5.13 13.16
C GLY A 358 -12.34 5.46 12.37
N TRP A 359 -12.16 6.09 11.20
CA TRP A 359 -13.16 6.32 10.16
C TRP A 359 -14.37 7.18 10.58
N ASP A 360 -14.31 8.49 10.32
CA ASP A 360 -15.48 9.39 10.33
C ASP A 360 -16.27 9.22 9.02
N GLY A 361 -16.92 8.07 8.87
CA GLY A 361 -17.98 7.83 7.87
C GLY A 361 -19.20 7.26 8.55
#